data_AF-A0A7S0SWK8-F1
#
_entry.id   AF-A0A7S0SWK8-F1
#
_cell.length_a   1.000
_cell.length_b   1.000
_cell.length_c   1.000
_cell.angle_alpha   90.00
_cell.angle_beta   90.00
_cell.angle_gamma   90.00
#
_symmetry.space_group_name_H-M   'P 1'
#
loop_
_entity.id
_entity.type
_entity.pdbx_description
1 polymer ?
#
loop_
_entity_poly.entity_id
_entity_poly.type
_entity_poly.pdbx_seq_one_letter_code
_entity_poly.pdbx_strand_id
1 'polypeptide(L)'
;AGCGAALQWLAAAAVESAVLRRWTHFAAEDKNAIFSAIFSCLIPPALKPGLSSMAATKLSKALVHVVKQRWPEEDPGFIDRLLAAATVPGTSAAALRVVAVSFEELAGAEDAAVPSVPAVRAEALRGHVARAAPAAAATLVNLLREVAPRALDNAADAA
;
A
#
# COMPACT_ATOMS: atom_id res chain seq x y z
N ALA A 1 -16.69 -17.92 -11.57
CA ALA A 1 -16.08 -16.79 -10.83
C ALA A 1 -14.91 -16.07 -11.57
N GLY A 2 -14.59 -16.39 -12.84
CA GLY A 2 -13.36 -15.91 -13.50
C GLY A 2 -13.38 -14.50 -14.14
N CYS A 3 -14.54 -13.99 -14.59
CA CYS A 3 -14.61 -12.73 -15.34
C CYS A 3 -14.40 -11.48 -14.45
N GLY A 4 -14.95 -11.50 -13.22
CA GLY A 4 -14.86 -10.34 -12.31
C GLY A 4 -13.44 -10.01 -11.86
N ALA A 5 -12.63 -11.03 -11.52
CA ALA A 5 -11.25 -10.82 -11.08
C ALA A 5 -10.35 -10.29 -12.22
N ALA A 6 -10.58 -10.74 -13.45
CA ALA A 6 -9.86 -10.26 -14.64
C ALA A 6 -10.18 -8.79 -14.95
N LEU A 7 -11.47 -8.41 -14.86
CA LEU A 7 -11.89 -7.01 -15.04
C LEU A 7 -11.32 -6.09 -13.95
N GLN A 8 -11.34 -6.53 -12.69
CA GLN A 8 -10.72 -5.78 -11.59
C GLN A 8 -9.22 -5.58 -11.82
N TRP A 9 -8.52 -6.62 -12.29
CA TRP A 9 -7.10 -6.52 -12.60
C TRP A 9 -6.82 -5.56 -13.77
N LEU A 10 -7.61 -5.64 -14.85
CA LEU A 10 -7.46 -4.76 -16.01
C LEU A 10 -7.68 -3.29 -15.63
N ALA A 11 -8.72 -3.02 -14.83
CA ALA A 11 -8.99 -1.69 -14.31
C ALA A 11 -7.84 -1.18 -13.43
N ALA A 12 -7.33 -2.01 -12.51
CA ALA A 12 -6.20 -1.67 -11.65
C ALA A 12 -4.92 -1.41 -12.46
N ALA A 13 -4.65 -2.19 -13.50
CA ALA A 13 -3.50 -2.00 -14.39
C ALA A 13 -3.61 -0.70 -15.22
N ALA A 14 -4.83 -0.35 -15.66
CA ALA A 14 -5.07 0.92 -16.34
C ALA A 14 -4.80 2.13 -15.41
N VAL A 15 -5.22 2.05 -14.15
CA VAL A 15 -4.94 3.07 -13.12
C VAL A 15 -3.43 3.18 -12.87
N GLU A 16 -2.75 2.06 -12.64
CA GLU A 16 -1.28 2.03 -12.45
C GLU A 16 -0.55 2.68 -13.63
N SER A 17 -0.94 2.34 -14.87
CA SER A 17 -0.36 2.92 -16.09
C SER A 17 -0.63 4.42 -16.21
N ALA A 18 -1.85 4.87 -15.88
CA ALA A 18 -2.22 6.28 -15.91
C ALA A 18 -1.42 7.10 -14.90
N VAL A 19 -1.26 6.59 -13.67
CA VAL A 19 -0.39 7.21 -12.66
C VAL A 19 1.05 7.26 -13.18
N LEU A 20 1.62 6.14 -13.61
CA LEU A 20 3.00 6.08 -14.07
C LEU A 20 3.31 7.05 -15.23
N ARG A 21 2.41 7.15 -16.20
CA ARG A 21 2.69 7.86 -17.47
C ARG A 21 2.14 9.28 -17.53
N ARG A 22 1.10 9.59 -16.75
CA ARG A 22 0.33 10.84 -16.90
C ARG A 22 0.14 11.61 -15.60
N TRP A 23 0.80 11.22 -14.51
CA TRP A 23 0.63 11.87 -13.20
C TRP A 23 0.79 13.40 -13.26
N THR A 24 1.82 13.88 -13.95
CA THR A 24 2.12 15.31 -14.08
C THR A 24 1.05 16.11 -14.82
N HIS A 25 0.24 15.45 -15.66
CA HIS A 25 -0.81 16.08 -16.46
C HIS A 25 -2.13 16.24 -15.72
N PHE A 26 -2.34 15.54 -14.59
CA PHE A 26 -3.55 15.67 -13.80
C PHE A 26 -3.54 16.96 -12.97
N ALA A 27 -4.72 17.58 -12.85
CA ALA A 27 -4.94 18.69 -11.92
C ALA A 27 -4.80 18.22 -10.47
N ALA A 28 -4.55 19.16 -9.55
CA ALA A 28 -4.38 18.83 -8.12
C ALA A 28 -5.62 18.15 -7.52
N GLU A 29 -6.82 18.58 -7.91
CA GLU A 29 -8.09 17.99 -7.48
C GLU A 29 -8.20 16.52 -7.94
N ASP A 30 -7.90 16.25 -9.21
CA ASP A 30 -7.90 14.88 -9.75
C ASP A 30 -6.87 13.99 -9.07
N LYS A 31 -5.67 14.52 -8.79
CA LYS A 31 -4.62 13.79 -8.05
C LYS A 31 -5.10 13.36 -6.67
N ASN A 32 -5.79 14.25 -5.96
CA ASN A 32 -6.39 13.94 -4.66
C ASN A 32 -7.50 12.90 -4.79
N ALA A 33 -8.40 13.05 -5.77
CA ALA A 33 -9.47 12.10 -6.02
C ALA A 33 -8.94 10.70 -6.37
N ILE A 34 -7.92 10.61 -7.24
CA ILE A 34 -7.25 9.37 -7.62
C ILE A 34 -6.61 8.71 -6.39
N PHE A 35 -5.86 9.47 -5.59
CA PHE A 35 -5.26 8.98 -4.36
C PHE A 35 -6.32 8.41 -3.40
N SER A 36 -7.35 9.19 -3.09
CA SER A 36 -8.43 8.77 -2.19
C SER A 36 -9.19 7.56 -2.73
N ALA A 37 -9.41 7.47 -4.05
CA ALA A 37 -10.08 6.34 -4.67
C ALA A 37 -9.23 5.05 -4.58
N ILE A 38 -7.93 5.12 -4.89
CA ILE A 38 -7.02 3.98 -4.77
C ILE A 38 -6.93 3.52 -3.30
N PHE A 39 -6.74 4.46 -2.37
CA PHE A 39 -6.64 4.17 -0.95
C PHE A 39 -7.92 3.51 -0.42
N SER A 40 -9.10 4.06 -0.74
CA SER A 40 -10.40 3.53 -0.30
C SER A 40 -10.73 2.16 -0.91
N CYS A 41 -10.19 1.87 -2.10
CA CYS A 41 -10.29 0.55 -2.72
C CYS A 41 -9.44 -0.48 -1.97
N LEU A 42 -8.21 -0.11 -1.61
CA LEU A 42 -7.27 -1.00 -0.91
C LEU A 42 -7.65 -1.21 0.56
N ILE A 43 -8.13 -0.16 1.23
CA ILE A 43 -8.46 -0.15 2.66
C ILE A 43 -9.93 0.31 2.79
N PRO A 44 -10.89 -0.57 2.50
CA PRO A 44 -12.30 -0.21 2.58
C PRO A 44 -12.75 -0.07 4.04
N PRO A 45 -13.58 0.93 4.38
CA PRO A 45 -14.08 1.13 5.76
C PRO A 45 -15.11 0.08 6.24
N ALA A 46 -15.44 -0.92 5.41
CA ALA A 46 -16.41 -1.97 5.71
C ALA A 46 -16.04 -3.28 4.98
N LEU A 47 -16.71 -4.38 5.32
CA LEU A 47 -16.67 -5.68 4.63
C LEU A 47 -17.24 -5.59 3.20
N LYS A 48 -16.64 -4.76 2.34
CA LYS A 48 -16.89 -4.80 0.90
C LYS A 48 -16.30 -6.09 0.32
N PRO A 49 -16.84 -6.60 -0.79
CA PRO A 49 -16.18 -7.67 -1.54
C PRO A 49 -14.74 -7.28 -1.79
N GLY A 50 -13.81 -8.09 -1.27
CA GLY A 50 -12.39 -7.82 -1.41
C GLY A 50 -11.99 -7.72 -2.88
N LEU A 51 -11.09 -6.80 -3.19
CA LEU A 51 -10.36 -6.83 -4.46
C LEU A 51 -9.70 -8.20 -4.65
N SER A 52 -9.68 -8.69 -5.88
CA SER A 52 -8.82 -9.82 -6.23
C SER A 52 -7.37 -9.50 -5.81
N SER A 53 -6.63 -10.51 -5.35
CA SER A 53 -5.25 -10.33 -4.89
C SER A 53 -4.38 -9.63 -5.96
N MET A 54 -4.55 -10.00 -7.23
CA MET A 54 -3.83 -9.41 -8.34
C MET A 54 -4.19 -7.92 -8.56
N ALA A 55 -5.48 -7.56 -8.47
CA ALA A 55 -5.92 -6.17 -8.60
C ALA A 55 -5.43 -5.31 -7.42
N ALA A 56 -5.46 -5.87 -6.20
CA ALA A 56 -4.93 -5.22 -5.02
C ALA A 56 -3.42 -4.94 -5.16
N THR A 57 -2.62 -5.89 -5.63
CA THR A 57 -1.19 -5.65 -5.89
C THR A 57 -0.96 -4.52 -6.89
N LYS A 58 -1.73 -4.47 -7.98
CA LYS A 58 -1.66 -3.40 -8.98
C LYS A 58 -2.01 -2.03 -8.41
N LEU A 59 -3.07 -1.95 -7.62
CA LEU A 59 -3.45 -0.71 -6.94
C LEU A 59 -2.44 -0.31 -5.85
N SER A 60 -1.84 -1.26 -5.13
CA SER A 60 -0.76 -0.96 -4.17
C SER A 60 0.44 -0.33 -4.86
N LYS A 61 0.86 -0.85 -6.02
CA LYS A 61 1.94 -0.24 -6.83
C LYS A 61 1.56 1.15 -7.33
N ALA A 62 0.35 1.30 -7.87
CA ALA A 62 -0.17 2.61 -8.29
C ALA A 62 -0.15 3.63 -7.15
N LEU A 63 -0.61 3.23 -5.96
CA LEU A 63 -0.58 4.07 -4.76
C LEU A 63 0.85 4.48 -4.41
N VAL A 64 1.80 3.55 -4.45
CA VAL A 64 3.19 3.88 -4.14
C VAL A 64 3.79 4.84 -5.17
N HIS A 65 3.48 4.71 -6.46
CA HIS A 65 3.90 5.70 -7.45
C HIS A 65 3.35 7.10 -7.17
N VAL A 66 2.11 7.21 -6.68
CA VAL A 66 1.57 8.50 -6.20
C VAL A 66 2.35 8.99 -4.98
N VAL A 67 2.57 8.12 -4.00
CA VAL A 67 3.23 8.45 -2.72
C VAL A 67 4.67 8.92 -2.96
N LYS A 68 5.43 8.30 -3.87
CA LYS A 68 6.79 8.73 -4.26
C LYS A 68 6.85 10.22 -4.64
N GLN A 69 5.79 10.75 -5.24
CA GLN A 69 5.71 12.15 -5.68
C GLN A 69 5.25 13.09 -4.57
N ARG A 70 4.40 12.63 -3.66
CA ARG A 70 3.67 13.48 -2.69
C ARG A 70 4.19 13.41 -1.27
N TRP A 71 4.65 12.24 -0.85
CA TRP A 71 5.04 11.96 0.52
C TRP A 71 6.52 12.28 0.74
N PRO A 72 6.88 12.92 1.88
CA PRO A 72 6.03 13.26 3.02
C PRO A 72 5.43 14.67 3.02
N GLU A 73 5.80 15.56 2.10
CA GLU A 73 5.48 16.98 2.19
C GLU A 73 3.98 17.28 2.07
N GLU A 74 3.29 16.58 1.18
CA GLU A 74 1.84 16.75 0.99
C GLU A 74 0.99 15.84 1.88
N ASP A 75 1.58 14.76 2.41
CA ASP A 75 0.83 13.74 3.15
C ASP A 75 1.64 13.07 4.28
N PRO A 76 2.13 13.83 5.27
CA PRO A 76 3.11 13.32 6.25
C PRO A 76 2.61 12.09 7.03
N GLY A 77 1.30 12.01 7.29
CA GLY A 77 0.68 10.92 8.04
C GLY A 77 0.34 9.67 7.22
N PHE A 78 0.80 9.54 5.97
CA PHE A 78 0.49 8.38 5.12
C PHE A 78 0.79 7.03 5.80
N ILE A 79 2.02 6.83 6.29
CA ILE A 79 2.43 5.58 6.92
C ILE A 79 1.66 5.35 8.23
N ASP A 80 1.48 6.39 9.03
CA ASP A 80 0.74 6.29 10.30
C ASP A 80 -0.72 5.85 10.08
N ARG A 81 -1.39 6.37 9.05
CA ARG A 81 -2.74 5.93 8.69
C ARG A 81 -2.77 4.48 8.22
N LEU A 82 -1.75 4.02 7.50
CA LEU A 82 -1.65 2.61 7.11
C LEU A 82 -1.43 1.70 8.33
N LEU A 83 -0.56 2.11 9.27
CA LEU A 83 -0.32 1.36 10.50
C LEU A 83 -1.57 1.32 11.40
N ALA A 84 -2.30 2.43 11.51
CA ALA A 84 -3.59 2.46 12.21
C ALA A 84 -4.64 1.57 11.52
N ALA A 85 -4.69 1.55 10.18
CA ALA A 85 -5.57 0.64 9.44
C ALA A 85 -5.15 -0.83 9.58
N ALA A 86 -3.86 -1.11 9.83
CA ALA A 86 -3.35 -2.44 10.06
C ALA A 86 -3.84 -3.03 11.40
N THR A 87 -4.15 -2.19 12.39
CA THR A 87 -4.69 -2.62 13.69
C THR A 87 -6.21 -2.81 13.70
N VAL A 88 -6.91 -2.46 12.62
CA VAL A 88 -8.37 -2.58 12.53
C VAL A 88 -8.78 -3.95 11.98
N PRO A 89 -9.57 -4.75 12.71
CA PRO A 89 -10.10 -6.02 12.22
C PRO A 89 -10.84 -5.85 10.89
N GLY A 90 -10.54 -6.70 9.92
CA GLY A 90 -11.13 -6.66 8.57
C GLY A 90 -10.33 -5.87 7.54
N THR A 91 -9.45 -4.95 7.95
CA THR A 91 -8.53 -4.23 7.05
C THR A 91 -7.06 -4.58 7.27
N SER A 92 -6.71 -5.24 8.38
CA SER A 92 -5.34 -5.57 8.78
C SER A 92 -4.46 -6.11 7.64
N ALA A 93 -4.89 -7.19 6.98
CA ALA A 93 -4.11 -7.83 5.93
C ALA A 93 -3.90 -6.94 4.70
N ALA A 94 -4.91 -6.14 4.33
CA ALA A 94 -4.82 -5.24 3.19
C ALA A 94 -3.91 -4.05 3.49
N ALA A 95 -4.03 -3.45 4.68
CA ALA A 95 -3.17 -2.37 5.14
C ALA A 95 -1.71 -2.84 5.26
N LEU A 96 -1.46 -4.00 5.86
CA LEU A 96 -0.11 -4.58 5.96
C LEU A 96 0.52 -4.85 4.59
N ARG A 97 -0.26 -5.28 3.59
CA ARG A 97 0.22 -5.42 2.21
C ARG A 97 0.68 -4.08 1.65
N VAL A 98 -0.10 -3.02 1.84
CA VAL A 98 0.27 -1.68 1.35
C VAL A 98 1.52 -1.17 2.08
N VAL A 99 1.65 -1.40 3.39
CA VAL A 99 2.88 -1.08 4.15
C VAL A 99 4.08 -1.81 3.57
N ALA A 100 3.97 -3.13 3.35
CA ALA A 100 5.06 -3.93 2.78
C ALA A 100 5.50 -3.42 1.41
N VAL A 101 4.55 -3.23 0.48
CA VAL A 101 4.85 -2.71 -0.87
C VAL A 101 5.44 -1.31 -0.80
N SER A 102 4.95 -0.45 0.10
CA SER A 102 5.51 0.90 0.28
C SER A 102 6.95 0.84 0.78
N PHE A 103 7.26 -0.02 1.75
CA PHE A 103 8.60 -0.17 2.27
C PHE A 103 9.55 -0.76 1.22
N GLU A 104 9.14 -1.80 0.50
CA GLU A 104 9.93 -2.39 -0.60
C GLU A 104 10.27 -1.36 -1.68
N GLU A 105 9.29 -0.57 -2.11
CA GLU A 105 9.43 0.36 -3.23
C GLU A 105 10.08 1.70 -2.84
N LEU A 106 9.96 2.12 -1.59
CA LEU A 106 10.55 3.37 -1.08
C LEU A 106 11.94 3.13 -0.46
N ALA A 107 12.21 1.94 0.09
CA ALA A 107 13.53 1.54 0.59
C ALA A 107 14.41 0.90 -0.49
N GLY A 108 13.80 0.21 -1.45
CA GLY A 108 14.47 -0.58 -2.48
C GLY A 108 14.92 0.22 -3.70
N ALA A 109 16.00 -0.28 -4.31
CA ALA A 109 16.76 0.27 -5.42
C ALA A 109 15.92 0.57 -6.67
N GLU A 110 16.28 1.64 -7.38
CA GLU A 110 15.76 1.98 -8.70
C GLU A 110 15.87 0.78 -9.64
N ASP A 111 14.73 0.21 -10.06
CA ASP A 111 14.72 -0.74 -11.16
C ASP A 111 15.01 0.03 -12.47
N ALA A 112 16.05 -0.43 -13.16
CA ALA A 112 16.98 0.37 -13.96
C ALA A 112 16.52 0.76 -15.38
N ALA A 113 15.28 1.19 -15.58
CA ALA A 113 14.82 1.62 -16.92
C ALA A 113 14.28 3.06 -16.99
N VAL A 114 13.57 3.55 -15.96
CA VAL A 114 13.09 4.94 -15.87
C VAL A 114 12.95 5.31 -14.38
N PRO A 115 13.82 6.17 -13.82
CA PRO A 115 13.64 6.64 -12.45
C PRO A 115 12.31 7.40 -12.34
N SER A 116 11.39 6.88 -11.53
CA SER A 116 10.09 7.55 -11.28
C SER A 116 10.25 8.85 -10.46
N VAL A 117 11.39 9.03 -9.78
CA VAL A 117 11.73 10.22 -9.00
C VAL A 117 13.23 10.53 -9.11
N PRO A 118 13.68 11.78 -8.93
CA PRO A 118 15.10 12.12 -8.89
C PRO A 118 15.86 11.44 -7.73
N ALA A 119 17.16 11.16 -7.90
CA ALA A 119 17.98 10.48 -6.89
C ALA A 119 17.99 11.16 -5.50
N VAL A 120 18.02 12.49 -5.47
CA VAL A 120 17.94 13.28 -4.21
C VAL A 120 16.60 13.02 -3.49
N ARG A 121 15.52 12.91 -4.25
CA ARG A 121 14.20 12.57 -3.73
C ARG A 121 14.16 11.14 -3.21
N ALA A 122 14.75 10.20 -3.95
CA ALA A 122 14.84 8.80 -3.52
C ALA A 122 15.61 8.66 -2.19
N GLU A 123 16.71 9.38 -2.01
CA GLU A 123 17.47 9.41 -0.75
C GLU A 123 16.63 9.95 0.42
N ALA A 124 15.93 11.07 0.19
CA ALA A 124 15.04 11.64 1.20
C ALA A 124 13.95 10.63 1.62
N LEU A 125 13.30 9.99 0.65
CA LEU A 125 12.28 8.96 0.88
C LEU A 125 12.84 7.79 1.71
N ARG A 126 14.04 7.29 1.40
CA ARG A 126 14.73 6.25 2.18
C ARG A 126 14.94 6.68 3.63
N GLY A 127 15.37 7.92 3.86
CA GLY A 127 15.49 8.49 5.21
C GLY A 127 14.16 8.55 5.97
N HIS A 128 13.05 8.86 5.30
CA HIS A 128 11.73 8.84 5.94
C HIS A 128 11.23 7.42 6.23
N VAL A 129 11.46 6.46 5.34
CA VAL A 129 11.12 5.04 5.59
C VAL A 129 11.92 4.50 6.78
N ALA A 130 13.21 4.79 6.86
CA ALA A 130 14.05 4.38 7.99
C ALA A 130 13.51 4.91 9.33
N ARG A 131 12.97 6.13 9.36
CA ARG A 131 12.32 6.70 10.55
C ARG A 131 10.97 6.04 10.89
N ALA A 132 10.22 5.59 9.88
CA ALA A 132 8.94 4.92 10.08
C ALA A 132 9.07 3.42 10.43
N ALA A 133 10.21 2.80 10.11
CA ALA A 133 10.44 1.37 10.30
C ALA A 133 10.22 0.86 11.74
N PRO A 134 10.67 1.56 12.81
CA PRO A 134 10.42 1.11 14.17
C PRO A 134 8.93 1.03 14.52
N ALA A 135 8.11 2.00 14.09
CA ALA A 135 6.67 2.00 14.32
C ALA A 135 5.97 0.86 13.56
N ALA A 136 6.39 0.61 12.32
CA ALA A 136 5.90 -0.53 11.54
C ALA A 136 6.25 -1.87 12.17
N ALA A 137 7.48 -2.04 12.64
CA ALA A 137 7.93 -3.25 13.35
C ALA A 137 7.15 -3.46 14.66
N ALA A 138 6.96 -2.40 15.46
CA ALA A 138 6.16 -2.47 16.69
C ALA A 138 4.71 -2.90 16.41
N THR A 139 4.10 -2.35 15.36
CA THR A 139 2.75 -2.72 14.91
C THR A 139 2.67 -4.21 14.54
N LEU A 140 3.63 -4.71 13.75
CA LEU A 140 3.71 -6.12 13.38
C LEU A 140 3.89 -7.03 14.60
N VAL A 141 4.76 -6.67 15.54
CA VAL A 141 4.98 -7.43 16.79
C VAL A 141 3.70 -7.50 17.61
N ASN A 142 2.97 -6.40 17.74
CA ASN A 142 1.71 -6.38 18.48
C ASN A 142 0.65 -7.27 17.81
N LEU A 143 0.50 -7.19 16.48
CA LEU A 143 -0.41 -8.06 15.73
C LEU A 143 -0.03 -9.55 15.86
N LEU A 144 1.26 -9.87 15.78
CA LEU A 144 1.73 -11.24 15.96
C LEU A 144 1.44 -11.76 17.38
N ARG A 145 1.59 -10.93 18.41
CA ARG A 145 1.25 -11.32 19.80
C ARG A 145 -0.24 -11.62 19.97
N GLU A 146 -1.11 -10.94 19.24
CA GLU A 146 -2.55 -11.18 19.28
C GLU A 146 -2.98 -12.45 18.52
N VAL A 147 -2.31 -12.75 17.40
CA VAL A 147 -2.70 -13.86 16.51
C VAL A 147 -1.97 -15.16 16.84
N ALA A 148 -0.71 -15.10 17.30
CA ALA A 148 0.13 -16.28 17.52
C ALA A 148 -0.46 -17.31 18.50
N PRO A 149 -1.04 -16.92 19.66
CA PRO A 149 -1.64 -17.89 20.58
C PRO A 149 -2.78 -18.69 19.91
N ARG A 150 -3.67 -18.00 19.18
CA ARG A 150 -4.79 -18.62 18.47
C ARG A 150 -4.33 -19.54 17.34
N ALA A 151 -3.26 -19.16 16.65
CA ALA A 151 -2.69 -19.99 15.58
C ALA A 151 -2.04 -21.27 16.14
N LEU A 152 -1.40 -21.20 17.31
CA LEU A 152 -0.82 -22.34 18.00
C LEU A 152 -1.91 -23.28 18.54
N ASP A 153 -2.98 -22.75 19.13
CA ASP A 153 -4.13 -23.54 19.60
C ASP A 153 -4.79 -24.30 18.43
N ASN A 154 -5.05 -23.63 17.31
CA ASN A 154 -5.61 -24.27 16.12
C ASN A 154 -4.69 -25.34 15.50
N ALA A 155 -3.37 -25.17 15.64
CA ALA A 155 -2.39 -26.15 15.14
C ALA A 155 -2.30 -27.38 16.06
N ALA A 156 -2.50 -27.20 17.37
CA ALA A 156 -2.57 -28.28 18.34
C ALA A 156 -3.87 -29.09 18.21
N ASP A 157 -4.99 -28.44 17.93
CA ASP A 157 -6.29 -29.11 17.70
C ASP A 157 -6.34 -29.88 16.38
N ALA A 158 -5.46 -29.55 15.43
CA ALA A 158 -5.35 -30.22 14.13
C ALA A 158 -4.36 -31.40 14.10
N ALA A 159 -3.62 -31.65 15.20
CA ALA A 159 -2.59 -32.67 15.34
C ALA A 159 -3.08 -33.88 16.16
#